data_AF-A0A327WFY7-F1
#
_entry.id   AF-A0A327WFY7-F1
#
_cell.length_a   1.000
_cell.length_b   1.000
_cell.length_c   1.000
_cell.angle_alpha   90.00
_cell.angle_beta   90.00
_cell.angle_gamma   90.00
#
_symmetry.space_group_name_H-M   'P 1'
#
loop_
_entity.id
_entity.type
_entity.pdbx_description
1 polymer ?
#
loop_
_entity_poly.entity_id
_entity_poly.type
_entity_poly.pdbx_seq_one_letter_code
_entity_poly.pdbx_strand_id
1 'polypeptide(L)'
;MNDDQTFLTIKEAAARFNKSELTIRRLVKQHNLTNHIRSEDTPKGKTYQVSQAFLEQHYSIIPSLTPYQESISSDVVQENEQLKNLLVEKDKVIQQLQNRLFEQSDVLNALINQMNSQKISHIEELLLEQNSQLVDLQKQLSTSTSKPKNWLSRFFRKKD
;
A
#
# COMPACT_ATOMS: atom_id res chain seq x y z
N MET A 1 -9.15 -21.49 -36.46
CA MET A 1 -8.51 -20.45 -35.63
C MET A 1 -9.34 -20.39 -34.37
N ASN A 2 -8.89 -21.02 -33.28
CA ASN A 2 -9.71 -21.21 -32.07
C ASN A 2 -9.50 -20.04 -31.11
N ASP A 3 -10.49 -19.14 -31.06
CA ASP A 3 -10.57 -17.95 -30.20
C ASP A 3 -11.13 -18.27 -28.79
N ASP A 4 -10.78 -19.42 -28.21
CA ASP A 4 -11.15 -19.74 -26.82
C ASP A 4 -10.03 -19.34 -25.85
N GLN A 5 -9.52 -18.12 -25.99
CA GLN A 5 -8.70 -17.53 -24.92
C GLN A 5 -9.63 -17.12 -23.78
N THR A 6 -9.84 -18.01 -22.82
CA THR A 6 -10.58 -17.71 -21.58
C THR A 6 -9.79 -16.68 -20.77
N PHE A 7 -10.34 -15.49 -20.58
CA PHE A 7 -9.75 -14.47 -19.71
C PHE A 7 -10.38 -14.56 -18.32
N LEU A 8 -9.53 -14.55 -17.29
CA LEU A 8 -9.92 -14.63 -15.89
C LEU A 8 -9.66 -13.29 -15.23
N THR A 9 -10.58 -12.85 -14.37
CA THR A 9 -10.31 -11.69 -13.52
C THR A 9 -9.21 -12.02 -12.51
N ILE A 10 -8.54 -10.99 -11.98
CA ILE A 10 -7.49 -11.16 -10.95
C ILE A 10 -7.96 -12.06 -9.79
N LYS A 11 -9.22 -11.94 -9.38
CA LYS A 11 -9.81 -12.71 -8.27
C LYS A 11 -9.99 -14.18 -8.62
N GLU A 12 -10.54 -14.45 -9.80
CA GLU A 12 -10.74 -15.82 -10.28
C GLU A 12 -9.40 -16.50 -10.56
N ALA A 13 -8.44 -15.79 -11.13
CA ALA A 13 -7.07 -16.25 -11.32
C ALA A 13 -6.39 -16.59 -9.99
N ALA A 14 -6.52 -15.73 -8.99
CA ALA A 14 -5.96 -15.96 -7.66
C ALA A 14 -6.55 -17.24 -7.02
N ALA A 15 -7.88 -17.39 -7.08
CA ALA A 15 -8.57 -18.57 -6.56
C ALA A 15 -8.18 -19.86 -7.30
N ARG A 16 -8.11 -19.82 -8.63
CA ARG A 16 -7.88 -21.01 -9.47
C ARG A 16 -6.43 -21.52 -9.42
N PHE A 17 -5.45 -20.63 -9.30
CA PHE A 17 -4.03 -21.00 -9.26
C PHE A 17 -3.46 -21.03 -7.84
N ASN A 18 -4.31 -20.89 -6.82
CA ASN A 18 -3.94 -20.83 -5.41
C ASN A 18 -2.82 -19.81 -5.14
N LYS A 19 -2.97 -18.60 -5.70
CA LYS A 19 -2.03 -17.47 -5.56
C LYS A 19 -2.74 -16.27 -4.94
N SER A 20 -1.99 -15.36 -4.33
CA SER A 20 -2.58 -14.11 -3.83
C SER A 20 -2.95 -13.16 -4.96
N GLU A 21 -4.01 -12.36 -4.77
CA GLU A 21 -4.41 -11.33 -5.74
C GLU A 21 -3.26 -10.35 -6.05
N LEU A 22 -2.41 -10.04 -5.08
CA LEU A 22 -1.25 -9.16 -5.27
C LEU A 22 -0.23 -9.76 -6.25
N THR A 23 -0.02 -11.08 -6.20
CA THR A 23 0.88 -11.78 -7.14
C THR A 23 0.34 -11.71 -8.56
N ILE A 24 -0.96 -11.95 -8.74
CA ILE A 24 -1.61 -11.83 -10.05
C ILE A 24 -1.59 -10.37 -10.53
N ARG A 25 -1.83 -9.38 -9.66
CA ARG A 25 -1.72 -7.94 -10.00
C ARG A 25 -0.31 -7.55 -10.45
N ARG A 26 0.74 -8.06 -9.80
CA ARG A 26 2.14 -7.82 -10.21
C ARG A 26 2.41 -8.41 -11.59
N LEU A 27 1.96 -9.63 -11.84
CA LEU A 27 2.08 -10.29 -13.14
C LEU A 27 1.39 -9.48 -14.25
N VAL A 28 0.15 -9.06 -13.99
CA VAL A 28 -0.64 -8.20 -14.90
C VAL A 28 0.10 -6.90 -15.19
N LYS A 29 0.66 -6.24 -14.17
CA LYS A 29 1.40 -4.98 -14.35
C LYS A 29 2.66 -5.17 -15.19
N GLN A 30 3.36 -6.28 -15.00
CA GLN A 30 4.59 -6.61 -15.73
C GLN A 30 4.34 -6.91 -17.21
N HIS A 31 3.18 -7.50 -17.53
CA HIS A 31 2.85 -7.96 -18.88
C HIS A 31 1.73 -7.15 -19.55
N ASN A 32 1.42 -5.96 -19.05
CA ASN A 32 0.28 -5.12 -19.47
C ASN A 32 0.30 -4.71 -20.96
N LEU A 33 1.42 -4.87 -21.66
CA LEU A 33 1.57 -4.59 -23.09
C LEU A 33 1.51 -5.84 -23.98
N THR A 34 1.22 -7.00 -23.40
CA THR A 34 1.17 -8.28 -24.12
C THR A 34 -0.27 -8.67 -24.44
N ASN A 35 -0.44 -9.49 -25.48
CA ASN A 35 -1.75 -10.01 -25.90
C ASN A 35 -2.44 -10.91 -24.83
N HIS A 36 -1.78 -11.15 -23.70
CA HIS A 36 -2.25 -12.01 -22.62
C HIS A 36 -3.03 -11.27 -21.54
N ILE A 37 -3.05 -9.93 -21.57
CA ILE A 37 -3.76 -9.11 -20.59
C ILE A 37 -4.75 -8.20 -21.30
N ARG A 38 -5.99 -8.20 -20.80
CA ARG A 38 -7.04 -7.30 -21.24
C ARG A 38 -7.33 -6.30 -20.14
N SER A 39 -7.47 -5.03 -20.52
CA SER A 39 -7.96 -3.99 -19.63
C SER A 39 -9.35 -3.59 -20.08
N GLU A 40 -10.27 -3.48 -19.12
CA GLU A 40 -11.65 -3.07 -19.33
C GLU A 40 -11.91 -1.84 -18.44
N ASP A 41 -12.51 -0.80 -19.01
CA ASP A 41 -12.82 0.42 -18.28
C ASP A 41 -14.18 0.24 -17.57
N THR A 42 -14.15 0.21 -16.23
CA THR A 42 -15.36 0.17 -15.41
C THR A 42 -15.59 1.51 -14.71
N PRO A 43 -16.81 1.79 -14.20
CA PRO A 43 -17.11 3.03 -13.47
C PRO A 43 -16.24 3.27 -12.22
N LYS A 44 -15.55 2.22 -11.73
CA LYS A 44 -14.65 2.25 -10.58
C LYS A 44 -13.15 2.25 -10.98
N GLY A 45 -12.84 2.34 -12.28
CA GLY A 45 -11.49 2.34 -12.83
C GLY A 45 -11.21 1.14 -13.75
N LYS A 46 -9.93 0.98 -14.12
CA LYS A 46 -9.47 -0.11 -15.01
C LYS A 46 -9.49 -1.45 -14.28
N THR A 47 -10.32 -2.38 -14.75
CA THR A 47 -10.23 -3.79 -14.37
C THR A 47 -9.29 -4.50 -15.33
N TYR A 48 -8.48 -5.42 -14.80
CA TYR A 48 -7.56 -6.20 -15.60
C TYR A 48 -7.97 -7.66 -15.55
N GLN A 49 -7.94 -8.30 -16.71
CA GLN A 49 -8.16 -9.70 -16.92
C GLN A 49 -6.91 -10.30 -17.55
N VAL A 50 -6.60 -11.55 -17.20
CA VAL A 50 -5.40 -12.25 -17.66
C VAL A 50 -5.83 -13.56 -18.32
N SER A 51 -5.17 -13.92 -19.42
CA SER A 51 -5.51 -15.14 -20.12
C SER A 51 -5.16 -16.36 -19.29
N GLN A 52 -6.05 -17.34 -19.29
CA GLN A 52 -5.86 -18.59 -18.57
C GLN A 52 -4.61 -19.33 -19.06
N ALA A 53 -4.38 -19.39 -20.38
CA ALA A 53 -3.20 -20.04 -20.95
C ALA A 53 -1.88 -19.40 -20.48
N PHE A 54 -1.86 -18.07 -20.28
CA PHE A 54 -0.69 -17.37 -19.77
C PHE A 54 -0.45 -17.66 -18.28
N LEU A 55 -1.52 -17.73 -17.49
CA LEU A 55 -1.43 -18.18 -16.10
C LEU A 55 -1.00 -19.63 -15.99
N GLU A 56 -1.47 -20.50 -16.88
CA GLU A 56 -1.02 -21.88 -16.97
C GLU A 56 0.47 -21.92 -17.32
N GLN A 57 0.98 -21.13 -18.24
CA GLN A 57 2.43 -21.09 -18.50
C GLN A 57 3.25 -20.60 -17.31
N HIS A 58 2.76 -19.60 -16.58
CA HIS A 58 3.48 -19.01 -15.45
C HIS A 58 3.34 -19.79 -14.14
N TYR A 59 2.25 -20.54 -13.97
CA TYR A 59 1.89 -21.19 -12.71
C TYR A 59 1.53 -22.67 -12.82
N SER A 60 1.61 -23.29 -14.01
CA SER A 60 1.52 -24.75 -14.12
C SER A 60 2.75 -25.37 -13.46
N ILE A 61 2.57 -25.67 -12.19
CA ILE A 61 3.22 -26.81 -11.55
C ILE A 61 2.14 -27.90 -11.54
N ILE A 62 1.81 -28.41 -12.72
CA ILE A 62 1.14 -29.71 -12.82
C ILE A 62 2.01 -30.50 -13.79
N PRO A 63 2.77 -31.51 -13.32
CA PRO A 63 3.32 -32.49 -14.24
C PRO A 63 2.11 -33.08 -14.95
N SER A 64 2.08 -32.91 -16.27
CA SER A 64 1.13 -33.63 -17.11
C SER A 64 1.27 -35.11 -16.73
N LEU A 65 0.29 -35.64 -16.00
CA LEU A 65 0.05 -37.07 -15.91
C LEU A 65 -0.37 -37.51 -17.31
N THR A 66 0.60 -37.64 -18.20
CA THR A 66 0.48 -38.43 -19.41
C THR A 66 0.13 -39.85 -18.98
N PRO A 67 -0.91 -40.50 -19.54
CA PRO A 67 -1.28 -41.87 -19.21
C PRO A 67 -0.26 -42.94 -19.66
N TYR A 68 0.96 -42.56 -20.03
CA TYR A 68 2.02 -43.47 -20.43
C TYR A 68 2.94 -43.73 -19.23
N GLN A 69 2.54 -44.64 -18.36
CA GLN A 69 3.48 -45.31 -17.47
C GLN A 69 4.22 -46.41 -18.26
N GLU A 70 5.17 -45.98 -19.09
CA GLU A 70 6.34 -46.81 -19.35
C GLU A 70 7.27 -46.66 -18.14
N SER A 71 7.71 -47.81 -17.61
CA SER A 71 8.61 -48.01 -16.48
C SER A 71 9.47 -46.79 -16.10
N ILE A 72 8.98 -45.98 -15.16
CA ILE A 72 9.77 -44.92 -14.52
C ILE A 72 10.84 -45.62 -13.67
N SER A 73 12.12 -45.36 -13.94
CA SER A 73 13.22 -45.95 -13.15
C SER A 73 13.13 -45.47 -11.69
N SER A 74 13.59 -46.29 -10.74
CA SER A 74 13.57 -45.94 -9.30
C SER A 74 14.29 -44.62 -9.00
N ASP A 75 15.28 -44.27 -9.81
CA ASP A 75 16.06 -43.03 -9.68
C ASP A 75 15.20 -41.78 -9.90
N VAL A 76 14.27 -41.83 -10.87
CA VAL A 76 13.35 -40.71 -11.14
C VAL A 76 12.30 -40.56 -10.03
N VAL A 77 11.91 -41.67 -9.38
CA VAL A 77 11.03 -41.64 -8.20
C VAL A 77 11.74 -41.01 -7.01
N GLN A 78 13.00 -41.39 -6.76
CA GLN A 78 13.81 -40.80 -5.69
C GLN A 78 14.10 -39.31 -5.92
N GLU A 79 14.46 -38.90 -7.13
CA GLU A 79 14.68 -37.48 -7.46
C GLU A 79 13.40 -36.66 -7.23
N ASN A 80 12.24 -37.18 -7.60
CA ASN A 80 10.96 -36.52 -7.34
C ASN A 80 10.66 -36.39 -5.85
N GLU A 81 10.99 -37.38 -5.02
CA GLU A 81 10.86 -37.28 -3.57
C GLU A 81 11.79 -36.21 -2.98
N GLN A 82 13.02 -36.13 -3.47
CA GLN A 82 13.97 -35.09 -3.07
C GLN A 82 13.49 -33.69 -3.47
N LEU A 83 12.98 -33.53 -4.69
CA LEU A 83 12.42 -32.26 -5.16
C LEU A 83 11.18 -31.84 -4.35
N LYS A 84 10.32 -32.79 -3.97
CA LYS A 84 9.18 -32.52 -3.08
C LYS A 84 9.63 -32.05 -1.71
N ASN A 85 10.65 -32.68 -1.14
CA ASN A 85 11.21 -32.28 0.16
C ASN A 85 11.82 -30.88 0.10
N LEU A 86 12.57 -30.58 -0.96
CA LEU A 86 13.11 -29.24 -1.21
C LEU A 86 11.99 -28.19 -1.36
N LEU A 87 10.90 -28.51 -2.06
CA LEU A 87 9.74 -27.63 -2.18
C LEU A 87 9.14 -27.29 -0.82
N VAL A 88 8.92 -28.31 0.03
CA VAL A 88 8.39 -28.11 1.39
C VAL A 88 9.31 -27.23 2.23
N GLU A 89 10.63 -27.40 2.10
CA GLU A 89 11.60 -26.55 2.78
C GLU A 89 11.53 -25.10 2.29
N LYS A 90 11.45 -24.89 0.97
CA LYS A 90 11.29 -23.55 0.39
C LYS A 90 9.97 -22.89 0.81
N ASP A 91 8.89 -23.64 0.90
CA ASP A 91 7.60 -23.15 1.37
C ASP A 91 7.66 -22.68 2.83
N LYS A 92 8.37 -23.42 3.71
CA LYS A 92 8.61 -22.98 5.09
C LYS A 92 9.38 -21.66 5.15
N VAL A 93 10.42 -21.52 4.32
CA VAL A 93 11.20 -20.27 4.25
C VAL A 93 10.32 -19.11 3.74
N ILE A 94 9.47 -19.36 2.74
CA ILE A 94 8.54 -18.35 2.24
C ILE A 94 7.58 -17.89 3.35
N GLN A 95 7.01 -18.84 4.12
CA GLN A 95 6.14 -18.50 5.25
C GLN A 95 6.86 -17.68 6.32
N GLN A 96 8.10 -18.03 6.65
CA GLN A 96 8.92 -17.26 7.60
C GLN A 96 9.18 -15.83 7.10
N LEU A 97 9.52 -15.68 5.81
CA LEU A 97 9.74 -14.35 5.21
C LEU A 97 8.45 -13.53 5.14
N GLN A 98 7.30 -14.17 4.86
CA GLN A 98 6.00 -13.50 4.90
C GLN A 98 5.68 -12.99 6.30
N ASN A 99 5.84 -13.82 7.33
CA ASN A 99 5.62 -13.40 8.73
C ASN A 99 6.51 -12.21 9.09
N ARG A 100 7.79 -12.25 8.71
CA ARG A 100 8.72 -11.14 8.94
C ARG A 100 8.30 -9.85 8.21
N LEU A 101 7.78 -9.96 6.98
CA LEU A 101 7.27 -8.79 6.25
C LEU A 101 6.02 -8.20 6.90
N PHE A 102 5.14 -9.04 7.46
CA PHE A 102 3.97 -8.57 8.22
C PHE A 102 4.40 -7.82 9.47
N GLU A 103 5.30 -8.39 10.27
CA GLU A 103 5.85 -7.72 11.46
C GLU A 103 6.52 -6.37 11.11
N GLN A 104 7.29 -6.33 10.01
CA GLN A 104 7.89 -5.08 9.54
C GLN A 104 6.85 -4.04 9.11
N SER A 105 5.76 -4.48 8.46
CA SER A 105 4.66 -3.60 8.08
C SER A 105 3.99 -3.00 9.31
N ASP A 106 3.77 -3.80 10.37
CA ASP A 106 3.17 -3.32 11.61
C ASP A 106 4.06 -2.31 12.33
N VAL A 107 5.38 -2.57 12.38
CA VAL A 107 6.36 -1.61 12.92
C VAL A 107 6.36 -0.29 12.13
N LEU A 108 6.36 -0.35 10.80
CA LEU A 108 6.30 0.86 9.97
C LEU A 108 5.02 1.65 10.20
N ASN A 109 3.87 0.97 10.27
CA ASN A 109 2.59 1.62 10.56
C ASN A 109 2.59 2.27 11.95
N ALA A 110 3.15 1.60 12.97
CA ALA A 110 3.30 2.16 14.30
C ALA A 110 4.19 3.41 14.30
N LEU A 111 5.33 3.38 13.59
CA LEU A 111 6.24 4.53 13.46
C LEU A 111 5.59 5.71 12.74
N ILE A 112 4.83 5.46 11.66
CA ILE A 112 4.09 6.50 10.93
C ILE A 112 3.06 7.15 11.84
N ASN A 113 2.29 6.34 12.58
CA ASN A 113 1.28 6.84 13.51
C ASN A 113 1.92 7.66 14.64
N GLN A 114 3.04 7.19 15.20
CA GLN A 114 3.77 7.92 16.22
C GLN A 114 4.29 9.27 15.70
N MET A 115 4.91 9.29 14.51
CA MET A 115 5.41 10.53 13.91
C MET A 115 4.27 11.51 13.63
N ASN A 116 3.14 11.04 13.11
CA ASN A 116 1.98 11.88 12.85
C ASN A 116 1.40 12.45 14.14
N SER A 117 1.29 11.63 15.19
CA SER A 117 0.87 12.07 16.52
C SER A 117 1.78 13.18 17.05
N GLN A 118 3.10 13.00 17.00
CA GLN A 118 4.07 14.02 17.42
C GLN A 118 3.95 15.32 16.62
N LYS A 119 3.81 15.23 15.29
CA LYS A 119 3.62 16.41 14.43
C LYS A 119 2.34 17.16 14.79
N ILE A 120 1.25 16.44 15.04
CA ILE A 120 -0.03 17.03 15.44
C ILE A 120 0.12 17.74 16.79
N SER A 121 0.71 17.10 17.80
CA SER A 121 0.95 17.73 19.10
C SER A 121 1.80 19.00 18.99
N HIS A 122 2.84 18.98 18.15
CA HIS A 122 3.65 20.18 17.92
C HIS A 122 2.89 21.30 17.21
N ILE A 123 2.04 20.97 16.24
CA ILE A 123 1.17 21.95 15.59
C ILE A 123 0.17 22.55 16.59
N GLU A 124 -0.43 21.74 17.46
CA GLU A 124 -1.35 22.20 18.50
C GLU A 124 -0.67 23.16 19.47
N GLU A 125 0.56 22.87 19.89
CA GLU A 125 1.36 23.75 20.75
C GLU A 125 1.62 25.11 20.07
N LEU A 126 2.07 25.12 18.81
CA LEU A 126 2.30 26.35 18.05
C LEU A 126 1.01 27.17 17.87
N LEU A 127 -0.13 26.51 17.64
CA LEU A 127 -1.42 27.19 17.52
C LEU A 127 -1.85 27.82 18.85
N LEU A 128 -1.61 27.15 19.98
CA LEU A 128 -1.90 27.71 21.31
C LEU A 128 -1.00 28.92 21.59
N GLU A 129 0.29 28.84 21.26
CA GLU A 129 1.23 29.95 21.43
C GLU A 129 0.83 31.16 20.56
N GLN A 130 0.55 30.94 19.28
CA GLN A 130 0.11 31.99 18.36
C GLN A 130 -1.20 32.65 18.83
N ASN A 131 -2.16 31.86 19.30
CA ASN A 131 -3.41 32.40 19.85
C ASN A 131 -3.16 33.25 21.09
N SER A 132 -2.26 32.83 21.99
CA SER A 132 -1.89 33.65 23.15
C SER A 132 -1.29 34.99 22.74
N GLN A 133 -0.36 34.97 21.77
CA GLN A 133 0.27 36.20 21.25
C GLN A 133 -0.78 37.13 20.61
N LEU A 134 -1.72 36.61 19.84
CA LEU A 134 -2.82 37.39 19.25
C LEU A 134 -3.72 38.03 20.31
N VAL A 135 -4.04 37.29 21.38
CA VAL A 135 -4.82 37.82 22.51
C VAL A 135 -4.08 38.97 23.20
N ASP A 136 -2.77 38.84 23.41
CA ASP A 136 -1.98 39.90 24.04
C ASP A 136 -1.85 41.14 23.15
N LEU A 137 -1.67 40.96 21.84
CA LEU A 137 -1.73 42.06 20.86
C LEU A 137 -3.10 42.74 20.87
N GLN A 138 -4.19 41.98 20.95
CA GLN A 138 -5.55 42.54 21.04
C GLN A 138 -5.76 43.35 22.32
N LYS A 139 -5.24 42.89 23.47
CA LYS A 139 -5.26 43.65 24.73
C LYS A 139 -4.46 44.95 24.60
N GLN A 140 -3.28 44.92 23.97
CA GLN A 140 -2.46 46.11 23.75
C GLN A 140 -3.16 47.12 22.83
N LEU A 141 -3.81 46.66 21.75
CA LEU A 141 -4.61 47.51 20.86
C LEU A 141 -5.80 48.13 21.59
N SER A 142 -6.51 47.34 22.40
CA SER A 142 -7.69 47.80 23.15
C SER A 142 -7.33 48.79 24.27
N THR A 143 -6.18 48.62 24.92
CA THR A 143 -5.69 49.57 25.93
C THR A 143 -5.15 50.86 25.30
N SER A 144 -4.55 50.78 24.11
CA SER A 144 -4.12 51.92 23.28
C SER A 144 -5.30 52.81 22.83
N THR A 145 -6.44 52.22 22.47
CA THR A 145 -7.65 52.97 22.08
C THR A 145 -8.44 53.52 23.27
N SER A 146 -8.28 52.97 24.49
CA SER A 146 -9.01 53.42 25.69
C SER A 146 -8.50 54.73 26.32
N LYS A 147 -7.31 55.21 25.93
CA LYS A 147 -6.80 56.51 26.40
C LYS A 147 -6.77 57.49 25.23
N PRO A 148 -7.74 58.42 25.11
CA PRO A 148 -7.48 59.61 24.34
C PRO A 148 -6.26 60.26 25.00
N LYS A 149 -5.13 60.29 24.29
CA LYS A 149 -3.92 60.99 24.74
C LYS A 149 -4.38 62.39 25.14
N ASN A 150 -4.30 62.70 26.42
CA ASN A 150 -4.72 63.96 27.00
C ASN A 150 -3.62 65.01 26.71
N TRP A 151 -3.24 65.15 25.43
CA TRP A 151 -2.20 66.07 24.98
C TRP A 151 -2.74 67.50 24.89
N LEU A 152 -4.05 67.65 24.68
CA LEU A 152 -4.74 68.95 24.68
C LEU A 152 -4.81 69.56 26.09
N SER A 153 -4.91 68.77 27.17
CA SER A 153 -5.01 69.33 28.53
C SER A 153 -3.68 69.92 29.07
N ARG A 154 -2.55 69.63 28.43
CA ARG A 154 -1.26 70.27 28.75
C ARG A 154 -1.02 71.57 27.99
N PHE A 155 -1.67 71.77 26.84
CA PHE A 155 -1.45 72.94 25.99
C PHE A 155 -2.26 74.18 26.43
N PHE A 156 -3.43 73.98 27.05
CA PHE A 156 -4.30 75.09 27.48
C PHE A 156 -4.06 75.59 28.91
N ARG A 157 -3.02 75.13 29.62
CA ARG A 157 -2.70 75.57 31.00
C ARG A 157 -1.55 76.59 31.09
N LYS A 158 -1.43 77.45 30.08
CA LYS A 158 -0.49 78.58 30.04
C LYS A 158 -1.12 79.77 29.32
N LYS A 159 -2.16 80.32 29.93
CA LYS A 159 -2.61 81.71 29.76
C LYS A 159 -3.51 81.98 30.95
N ASP A 160 -2.92 82.56 31.98
CA ASP A 160 -3.43 83.63 32.84
C ASP A 160 -2.35 83.95 33.88
#